data_AF-A0A416ZCI1-F1
#
_entry.id   AF-A0A416ZCI1-F1
#
_cell.length_a   1.000
_cell.length_b   1.000
_cell.length_c   1.000
_cell.angle_alpha   90.00
_cell.angle_beta   90.00
_cell.angle_gamma   90.00
#
_symmetry.space_group_name_H-M   'P 1'
#
loop_
_entity.id
_entity.type
_entity.pdbx_description
1 polymer ?
#
loop_
_entity_poly.entity_id
_entity_poly.type
_entity_poly.pdbx_seq_one_letter_code
_entity_poly.pdbx_strand_id
1 'polypeptide(L)'
;MIQDIEPKHLFNEWKKNAVPKKSSAVVQFRGQDLLCRIDDNGLKFPSRAQFTEPDEAFTYLFELDGREYYLLFDENERVLDGYSYRNIGLFRTEKPKELAYAAVSAWHLCSWYRDARYCGRCGEKLVHDGNERMMRCPKCGNMIFPRINRRSSWP
;
A
#
# COMPACT_ATOMS: atom_id res chain seq x y z
N MET A 1 21.27 3.38 4.61
CA MET A 1 21.12 1.99 4.13
C MET A 1 20.46 1.15 5.21
N ILE A 2 19.20 0.79 5.00
CA ILE A 2 18.59 -0.41 5.58
C ILE A 2 18.12 -1.15 4.33
N GLN A 3 18.91 -2.14 3.91
CA GLN A 3 18.66 -2.97 2.73
C GLN A 3 18.67 -4.45 3.10
N ASP A 4 18.42 -4.78 4.37
CA ASP A 4 18.43 -6.17 4.82
C ASP A 4 17.19 -6.49 5.63
N ILE A 5 16.23 -7.10 4.95
CA ILE A 5 15.30 -8.05 5.56
C ILE A 5 15.30 -9.28 4.64
N GLU A 6 16.38 -10.07 4.70
CA GLU A 6 16.31 -11.46 4.26
C GLU A 6 15.32 -12.23 5.16
N PRO A 7 14.51 -13.15 4.60
CA PRO A 7 14.74 -13.80 3.31
C PRO A 7 13.84 -13.30 2.15
N LYS A 8 13.02 -12.25 2.33
CA LYS A 8 11.98 -11.92 1.35
C LYS A 8 12.20 -10.57 0.67
N HIS A 9 12.64 -10.65 -0.58
CA HIS A 9 12.83 -9.50 -1.46
C HIS A 9 11.51 -8.76 -1.66
N LEU A 10 11.43 -7.54 -1.12
CA LEU A 10 10.36 -6.59 -1.46
C LEU A 10 10.77 -5.86 -2.73
N PHE A 11 10.18 -6.25 -3.86
CA PHE A 11 10.40 -5.55 -5.12
C PHE A 11 9.56 -4.28 -5.12
N ASN A 12 10.21 -3.16 -4.81
CA ASN A 12 9.60 -1.82 -4.83
C ASN A 12 9.62 -1.18 -6.24
N GLU A 13 10.13 -1.90 -7.24
CA GLU A 13 10.22 -1.41 -8.62
C GLU A 13 8.83 -1.06 -9.13
N TRP A 14 8.64 0.21 -9.48
CA TRP A 14 7.38 0.69 -10.02
C TRP A 14 7.18 0.11 -11.42
N LYS A 15 6.18 -0.75 -11.57
CA LYS A 15 5.78 -1.31 -12.87
C LYS A 15 4.64 -0.45 -13.44
N LYS A 16 5.00 0.47 -14.36
CA LYS A 16 4.07 1.38 -15.07
C LYS A 16 2.88 0.68 -15.74
N ASN A 17 3.01 -0.61 -16.08
CA ASN A 17 1.99 -1.41 -16.77
C ASN A 17 1.52 -2.64 -15.96
N ALA A 18 1.65 -2.62 -14.63
CA ALA A 18 1.17 -3.73 -13.82
C ALA A 18 -0.36 -3.69 -13.71
N VAL A 19 -1.04 -4.30 -14.68
CA VAL A 19 -2.49 -4.54 -14.60
C VAL A 19 -2.75 -5.57 -13.50
N PRO A 20 -3.58 -5.29 -12.48
CA PRO A 20 -3.87 -6.25 -11.43
C PRO A 20 -4.49 -7.51 -12.03
N LYS A 21 -3.85 -8.66 -11.79
CA LYS A 21 -4.46 -9.95 -12.12
C LYS A 21 -5.63 -10.19 -11.18
N LYS A 22 -6.60 -11.00 -11.59
CA LYS A 22 -7.73 -11.41 -10.72
C LYS A 22 -7.27 -12.03 -9.39
N SER A 23 -6.08 -12.64 -9.37
CA SER A 23 -5.44 -13.24 -8.19
C SER A 23 -4.56 -12.27 -7.38
N SER A 24 -4.36 -11.04 -7.84
CA SER A 24 -3.50 -10.07 -7.16
C SER A 24 -4.15 -9.59 -5.87
N ALA A 25 -3.33 -9.39 -4.84
CA ALA A 25 -3.79 -8.93 -3.53
C ALA A 25 -4.05 -7.44 -3.57
N VAL A 26 -5.19 -7.02 -3.04
CA VAL A 26 -5.56 -5.62 -2.89
C VAL A 26 -5.58 -5.29 -1.40
N VAL A 27 -4.95 -4.18 -1.06
CA VAL A 27 -5.00 -3.58 0.27
C VAL A 27 -5.87 -2.34 0.21
N GLN A 28 -6.85 -2.26 1.10
CA GLN A 28 -7.66 -1.08 1.31
C GLN A 28 -7.45 -0.60 2.74
N PHE A 29 -7.09 0.67 2.89
CA PHE A 29 -6.90 1.28 4.20
C PHE A 29 -7.96 2.33 4.46
N ARG A 30 -8.57 2.26 5.63
CA ARG A 30 -9.43 3.29 6.19
C ARG A 30 -8.78 3.85 7.44
N GLY A 31 -8.11 4.99 7.32
CA GLY A 31 -7.35 5.58 8.42
C GLY A 31 -6.14 4.73 8.84
N GLN A 32 -6.32 3.91 9.89
CA GLN A 32 -5.34 2.94 10.38
C GLN A 32 -5.83 1.49 10.26
N ASP A 33 -7.07 1.29 9.79
CA ASP A 33 -7.65 -0.02 9.66
C ASP A 33 -7.45 -0.54 8.24
N LEU A 34 -6.98 -1.77 8.15
CA LEU A 34 -6.73 -2.50 6.92
C LEU A 34 -7.86 -3.52 6.73
N LEU A 35 -8.42 -3.56 5.53
CA LEU A 35 -9.38 -4.59 5.15
C LEU A 35 -8.65 -5.92 4.92
N CYS A 36 -8.93 -6.89 5.77
CA CYS A 36 -8.26 -8.17 5.73
C CYS A 36 -9.13 -9.29 6.33
N ARG A 37 -8.76 -10.52 6.02
CA ARG A 37 -9.35 -11.73 6.60
C ARG A 37 -8.27 -12.46 7.37
N ILE A 38 -8.53 -12.77 8.63
CA ILE A 38 -7.64 -13.61 9.44
C ILE A 38 -8.27 -15.01 9.46
N ASP A 39 -7.47 -16.01 9.13
CA ASP A 39 -7.85 -17.42 9.06
C ASP A 39 -6.79 -18.25 9.82
N ASP A 40 -6.95 -19.57 9.96
CA ASP A 40 -5.95 -20.42 10.63
C ASP A 40 -4.57 -20.38 9.95
N ASN A 41 -4.53 -20.08 8.65
CA ASN A 41 -3.28 -19.89 7.89
C ASN A 41 -2.70 -18.45 7.97
N GLY A 42 -3.28 -17.58 8.80
CA GLY A 42 -2.84 -16.20 9.01
C GLY A 42 -3.59 -15.16 8.19
N LEU A 43 -2.96 -13.99 8.00
CA LEU A 43 -3.55 -12.83 7.34
C LEU A 43 -3.72 -13.03 5.83
N LYS A 44 -4.93 -12.86 5.30
CA LYS A 44 -5.23 -12.84 3.87
C LYS A 44 -5.82 -11.49 3.46
N PHE A 45 -5.33 -10.97 2.35
CA PHE A 45 -5.84 -9.77 1.71
C PHE A 45 -6.94 -10.12 0.71
N PRO A 46 -7.90 -9.21 0.45
CA PRO A 46 -8.89 -9.42 -0.60
C PRO A 46 -8.19 -9.44 -1.95
N SER A 47 -8.68 -10.26 -2.88
CA SER A 47 -8.14 -10.29 -4.24
C SER A 47 -8.84 -9.26 -5.12
N ARG A 48 -8.18 -8.82 -6.19
CA ARG A 48 -8.76 -7.93 -7.21
C ARG A 48 -10.14 -8.40 -7.70
N ALA A 49 -10.36 -9.71 -7.80
CA ALA A 49 -11.63 -10.30 -8.22
C ALA A 49 -12.82 -9.98 -7.30
N GLN A 50 -12.58 -9.56 -6.05
CA GLN A 50 -13.63 -9.17 -5.10
C GLN A 50 -14.07 -7.72 -5.25
N PHE A 51 -13.37 -6.96 -6.08
CA PHE A 51 -13.62 -5.55 -6.33
C PHE A 51 -14.26 -5.36 -7.71
N THR A 52 -15.23 -4.45 -7.82
CA THR A 52 -15.94 -4.12 -9.08
C THR A 52 -15.36 -2.91 -9.80
N GLU A 53 -14.43 -2.21 -9.16
CA GLU A 53 -13.78 -0.99 -9.61
C GLU A 53 -12.94 -1.25 -10.87
N PRO A 54 -12.72 -0.23 -11.73
CA PRO A 54 -11.83 -0.38 -12.89
C PRO A 54 -10.38 -0.59 -12.44
N ASP A 55 -9.58 -1.22 -13.30
CA ASP A 55 -8.17 -1.54 -13.00
C ASP A 55 -7.32 -0.28 -12.71
N GLU A 56 -7.72 0.87 -13.25
CA GLU A 56 -7.10 2.19 -13.01
C GLU A 56 -7.25 2.69 -11.58
N ALA A 57 -8.23 2.20 -10.82
CA ALA A 57 -8.42 2.57 -9.42
C ALA A 57 -7.36 1.93 -8.49
N PHE A 58 -6.64 0.91 -8.98
CA PHE A 58 -5.67 0.16 -8.21
C PHE A 58 -4.25 0.65 -8.50
N THR A 59 -3.59 1.14 -7.46
CA THR A 59 -2.20 1.60 -7.53
C THR A 59 -1.26 0.46 -7.14
N TYR A 60 -0.37 0.04 -8.03
CA TYR A 60 0.63 -0.97 -7.70
C TYR A 60 1.53 -0.51 -6.55
N LEU A 61 1.67 -1.32 -5.50
CA LEU A 61 2.52 -1.00 -4.35
C LEU A 61 3.85 -1.72 -4.39
N PHE A 62 3.86 -3.04 -4.43
CA PHE A 62 5.09 -3.83 -4.44
C PHE A 62 4.73 -5.29 -4.72
N GLU A 63 5.74 -6.09 -5.00
CA GLU A 63 5.62 -7.54 -5.08
C GLU A 63 6.40 -8.16 -3.91
N LEU A 64 5.75 -9.08 -3.22
CA LEU A 64 6.37 -9.87 -2.14
C LEU A 64 6.18 -11.35 -2.47
N ASP A 65 7.29 -12.08 -2.63
CA ASP A 65 7.28 -13.53 -2.84
C ASP A 65 6.46 -13.96 -4.09
N GLY A 66 6.57 -13.19 -5.18
CA GLY A 66 5.82 -13.42 -6.42
C GLY A 66 4.34 -13.01 -6.35
N ARG A 67 3.88 -12.44 -5.24
CA ARG A 67 2.53 -11.89 -5.08
C ARG A 67 2.55 -10.38 -5.21
N GLU A 68 1.80 -9.88 -6.18
CA GLU A 68 1.64 -8.45 -6.42
C GLU A 68 0.59 -7.86 -5.47
N TYR A 69 0.94 -6.73 -4.85
CA TYR A 69 0.09 -5.98 -3.94
C TYR A 69 -0.32 -4.66 -4.58
N TYR A 70 -1.61 -4.39 -4.52
CA TYR A 70 -2.24 -3.20 -5.09
C TYR A 70 -2.97 -2.43 -4.01
N LEU A 71 -2.82 -1.11 -3.99
CA LEU A 71 -3.57 -0.20 -3.13
C LEU A 71 -4.84 0.24 -3.83
N LEU A 72 -5.98 0.02 -3.18
CA LEU A 72 -7.19 0.74 -3.50
C LEU A 72 -7.29 1.95 -2.57
N PHE A 73 -7.12 3.14 -3.13
CA PHE A 73 -7.15 4.38 -2.37
C PHE A 73 -8.60 4.83 -2.16
N ASP A 74 -9.30 4.12 -1.27
CA ASP A 74 -10.69 4.39 -0.94
C ASP A 74 -10.96 4.28 0.56
N GLU A 75 -11.58 5.31 1.11
CA GLU A 75 -11.97 5.43 2.52
C GLU A 75 -13.41 4.96 2.78
N ASN A 76 -14.15 4.58 1.72
CA ASN A 76 -15.48 4.02 1.84
C ASN A 76 -15.47 2.68 2.58
N GLU A 77 -16.43 2.50 3.47
CA GLU A 77 -16.64 1.23 4.17
C GLU A 77 -17.15 0.18 3.18
N ARG A 78 -16.36 -0.88 3.00
CA ARG A 78 -16.74 -2.06 2.25
C ARG A 78 -16.92 -3.23 3.19
N VAL A 79 -18.08 -3.86 3.10
CA VAL A 79 -18.34 -5.13 3.76
C VAL A 79 -18.15 -6.22 2.72
N LEU A 80 -17.02 -6.92 2.79
CA LEU A 80 -16.74 -8.11 2.00
C LEU A 80 -16.97 -9.33 2.89
N ASP A 81 -17.61 -10.37 2.35
CA ASP A 81 -17.93 -11.59 3.12
C ASP A 81 -16.66 -12.26 3.68
N GLY A 82 -16.56 -12.28 5.01
CA GLY A 82 -15.42 -12.82 5.74
C GLY A 82 -14.20 -11.90 5.85
N TYR A 83 -14.30 -10.65 5.40
CA TYR A 83 -13.27 -9.63 5.62
C TYR A 83 -13.72 -8.61 6.66
N SER A 84 -12.79 -8.16 7.48
CA SER A 84 -13.04 -7.16 8.51
C SER A 84 -11.94 -6.11 8.47
N TYR A 85 -12.30 -4.88 8.83
CA TYR A 85 -11.33 -3.83 9.07
C TYR A 85 -10.61 -4.10 10.38
N ARG A 86 -9.28 -4.18 10.32
CA ARG A 86 -8.43 -4.46 11.49
C ARG A 86 -7.30 -3.44 11.55
N ASN A 87 -7.04 -2.94 12.74
CA ASN A 87 -6.01 -1.94 12.95
C ASN A 87 -4.62 -2.48 12.59
N ILE A 88 -3.86 -1.71 11.81
CA ILE A 88 -2.50 -2.10 11.38
C ILE A 88 -1.55 -2.36 12.56
N GLY A 89 -1.81 -1.74 13.71
CA GLY A 89 -1.04 -1.94 14.94
C GLY A 89 -1.08 -3.38 15.47
N LEU A 90 -2.17 -4.12 15.23
CA LEU A 90 -2.32 -5.51 15.67
C LEU A 90 -1.39 -6.46 14.90
N PHE A 91 -1.10 -6.15 13.63
CA PHE A 91 -0.19 -6.97 12.82
C PHE A 91 1.26 -6.88 13.27
N ARG A 92 1.65 -5.89 14.09
CA ARG A 92 3.01 -5.84 14.65
C ARG A 92 3.32 -7.03 15.56
N THR A 93 2.28 -7.65 16.13
CA THR A 93 2.40 -8.77 17.08
C THR A 93 1.93 -10.11 16.50
N GLU A 94 1.17 -10.12 15.40
CA GLU A 94 0.63 -11.33 14.79
C GLU A 94 1.61 -12.03 13.84
N LYS A 95 1.51 -13.37 13.79
CA LYS A 95 2.21 -14.21 12.82
C LYS A 95 1.25 -14.54 11.67
N PRO A 96 1.74 -14.66 10.42
CA PRO A 96 3.14 -14.66 9.99
C PRO A 96 3.74 -13.25 9.76
N LYS A 97 5.02 -13.09 10.12
CA LYS A 97 5.77 -11.82 10.07
C LYS A 97 5.82 -11.17 8.68
N GLU A 98 5.73 -11.98 7.63
CA GLU A 98 5.83 -11.52 6.24
C GLU A 98 4.61 -10.72 5.80
N LEU A 99 3.42 -11.23 6.12
CA LEU A 99 2.16 -10.56 5.80
C LEU A 99 1.98 -9.31 6.66
N ALA A 100 2.43 -9.38 7.92
CA ALA A 100 2.54 -8.20 8.77
C ALA A 100 3.49 -7.15 8.17
N TYR A 101 4.65 -7.56 7.68
CA TYR A 101 5.61 -6.66 7.03
C TYR A 101 5.04 -6.05 5.75
N ALA A 102 4.35 -6.83 4.93
CA ALA A 102 3.63 -6.34 3.75
C ALA A 102 2.56 -5.31 4.14
N ALA A 103 1.72 -5.62 5.13
CA ALA A 103 0.67 -4.75 5.61
C ALA A 103 1.22 -3.40 6.12
N VAL A 104 2.27 -3.43 6.95
CA VAL A 104 2.91 -2.22 7.49
C VAL A 104 3.59 -1.40 6.39
N SER A 105 4.28 -2.07 5.45
CA SER A 105 4.92 -1.40 4.31
C SER A 105 3.88 -0.72 3.41
N ALA A 106 2.78 -1.42 3.13
CA ALA A 106 1.65 -0.88 2.39
C ALA A 106 0.99 0.30 3.10
N TRP A 107 0.85 0.23 4.43
CA TRP A 107 0.29 1.31 5.24
C TRP A 107 1.18 2.56 5.21
N HIS A 108 2.50 2.40 5.34
CA HIS A 108 3.43 3.54 5.22
C HIS A 108 3.32 4.23 3.85
N LEU A 109 3.23 3.45 2.77
CA LEU A 109 3.03 3.97 1.42
C LEU A 109 1.68 4.66 1.27
N CYS A 110 0.60 4.05 1.77
CA CYS A 110 -0.74 4.63 1.74
C CYS A 110 -0.83 5.93 2.53
N SER A 111 -0.22 5.98 3.73
CA SER A 111 -0.15 7.21 4.52
C SER A 111 0.60 8.29 3.76
N TRP A 112 1.72 7.95 3.12
CA TRP A 112 2.45 8.90 2.29
C TRP A 112 1.59 9.40 1.12
N TYR A 113 0.87 8.54 0.40
CA TYR A 113 -0.06 8.98 -0.65
C TYR A 113 -1.16 9.90 -0.13
N ARG A 114 -1.66 9.65 1.08
CA ARG A 114 -2.65 10.52 1.73
C ARG A 114 -2.07 11.88 2.07
N ASP A 115 -0.87 11.92 2.64
CA ASP A 115 -0.20 13.16 3.04
C ASP A 115 0.31 13.94 1.81
N ALA A 116 0.77 13.24 0.77
CA ALA A 116 1.20 13.76 -0.52
C ALA A 116 0.03 13.91 -1.52
N ARG A 117 -1.22 14.01 -1.06
CA ARG A 117 -2.40 14.31 -1.90
C ARG A 117 -2.43 15.78 -2.33
N TYR A 118 -1.87 16.67 -1.51
CA TYR A 118 -1.87 18.12 -1.76
C TYR A 118 -0.46 18.71 -1.69
N CYS A 119 -0.21 19.72 -2.52
CA CYS A 119 1.08 20.38 -2.56
C CYS A 119 1.25 21.32 -1.35
N GLY A 120 2.21 21.03 -0.46
CA GLY A 120 2.52 21.89 0.69
C GLY A 120 2.96 23.31 0.35
N ARG A 121 3.28 23.62 -0.92
CA ARG A 121 3.61 24.99 -1.38
C ARG A 121 2.42 25.78 -1.91
N CYS A 122 1.46 25.13 -2.56
CA CYS A 122 0.41 25.83 -3.31
C CYS A 122 -1.02 25.31 -3.07
N GLY A 123 -1.18 24.26 -2.26
CA GLY A 123 -2.47 23.65 -1.93
C GLY A 123 -3.09 22.81 -3.06
N GLU A 124 -2.50 22.80 -4.26
CA GLU A 124 -3.05 22.08 -5.41
C GLU A 124 -2.98 20.55 -5.24
N LYS A 125 -3.95 19.81 -5.81
CA LYS A 125 -3.90 18.35 -5.82
C LYS A 125 -2.68 17.86 -6.59
N LEU A 126 -1.88 17.03 -5.93
CA LEU A 126 -0.73 16.39 -6.55
C LEU A 126 -1.20 15.23 -7.42
N VAL A 127 -0.52 15.03 -8.54
CA VAL A 127 -0.76 13.91 -9.45
C VAL A 127 0.38 12.92 -9.35
N HIS A 128 0.06 11.64 -9.44
CA HIS A 128 1.07 10.59 -9.47
C HIS A 128 1.81 10.62 -10.81
N ASP A 129 3.14 10.48 -10.78
CA ASP A 129 3.92 10.37 -12.00
C ASP A 129 3.87 8.95 -12.55
N GLY A 130 3.62 8.82 -13.86
CA GLY A 130 3.48 7.50 -14.47
C GLY A 130 4.77 6.67 -14.52
N ASN A 131 5.95 7.29 -14.37
CA ASN A 131 7.24 6.60 -14.54
C ASN A 131 7.89 6.22 -13.21
N GLU A 132 7.69 7.02 -12.17
CA GLU A 132 8.35 6.84 -10.87
C GLU A 132 7.33 6.92 -9.73
N ARG A 133 7.67 6.34 -8.58
CA ARG A 133 6.87 6.49 -7.35
C ARG A 133 7.05 7.88 -6.78
N MET A 134 6.51 8.89 -7.46
CA MET A 134 6.61 10.28 -7.08
C MET A 134 5.28 11.01 -7.33
N MET A 135 5.03 12.05 -6.54
CA MET A 135 3.87 12.93 -6.68
C MET A 135 4.36 14.26 -7.22
N ARG A 136 3.79 14.72 -8.34
CA ARG A 136 4.13 15.99 -8.99
C ARG A 136 2.97 16.98 -8.88
N CYS A 137 3.31 18.24 -8.60
CA CYS A 137 2.35 19.33 -8.68
C CYS A 137 2.25 19.84 -10.12
N PRO A 138 1.06 19.84 -10.75
CA PRO A 138 0.89 20.38 -12.09
C PRO A 138 1.03 21.92 -12.12
N LYS A 139 0.77 22.60 -11.01
CA LYS A 139 0.75 24.07 -10.92
C LYS A 139 2.11 24.70 -10.66
N CYS A 140 2.88 24.16 -9.70
CA CYS A 140 4.18 24.72 -9.29
C CYS A 140 5.38 23.84 -9.64
N GLY A 141 5.16 22.66 -10.22
CA GLY A 141 6.23 21.72 -10.56
C GLY A 141 6.91 21.07 -9.36
N ASN A 142 6.39 21.25 -8.14
CA ASN A 142 6.98 20.63 -6.95
C ASN A 142 6.87 19.10 -7.03
N MET A 143 7.99 18.42 -6.78
CA MET A 143 8.12 16.97 -6.86
C MET A 143 8.32 16.43 -5.45
N ILE A 144 7.43 15.53 -5.02
CA ILE A 144 7.46 14.90 -3.70
C ILE A 144 7.78 13.42 -3.90
N PHE A 145 8.85 12.96 -3.27
CA PHE A 145 9.25 11.57 -3.24
C PHE A 145 8.86 10.94 -1.89
N PRO A 146 8.56 9.63 -1.87
CA PRO A 146 8.36 8.90 -0.62
C PRO A 146 9.64 8.96 0.18
N ARG A 147 9.59 9.70 1.29
CA ARG A 147 10.71 9.80 2.21
C ARG A 147 10.65 8.59 3.14
N ILE A 148 11.56 7.64 2.95
CA ILE A 148 11.81 6.63 3.96
C ILE A 148 12.53 7.34 5.11
N ASN A 149 11.77 7.79 6.11
CA ASN A 149 12.38 8.25 7.35
C ASN A 149 13.06 7.04 8.00
N ARG A 150 14.40 7.04 8.01
CA ARG A 150 15.19 6.08 8.78
C ARG A 150 14.94 6.38 10.25
N ARG A 151 13.87 5.83 10.83
CA ARG A 151 13.68 5.85 12.27
C ARG A 151 14.72 4.87 12.82
N SER A 152 15.87 5.42 13.19
CA SER A 152 16.83 4.78 14.08
C SER A 152 16.12 4.29 15.34
N SER A 153 16.60 3.18 15.89
CA SER A 153 16.14 2.50 17.11
C SER A 153 14.77 1.81 17.02
N TRP A 154 14.79 0.55 16.59
CA TRP A 154 14.04 -0.49 17.32
C TRP A 154 14.77 -0.70 18.67
N PRO A 155 14.09 -0.60 19.83
CA PRO A 155 14.59 -1.17 21.07
C PRO A 155 14.52 -2.70 21.03
#